data_AF-A0A940IJZ9-F1
#
_entry.id   AF-A0A940IJZ9-F1
#
_cell.length_a   1.000
_cell.length_b   1.000
_cell.length_c   1.000
_cell.angle_alpha   90.00
_cell.angle_beta   90.00
_cell.angle_gamma   90.00
#
_symmetry.space_group_name_H-M   'P 1'
#
loop_
_entity.id
_entity.type
_entity.pdbx_description
1 polymer ?
#
loop_
_entity_poly.entity_id
_entity_poly.type
_entity_poly.pdbx_seq_one_letter_code
_entity_poly.pdbx_strand_id
1 'polypeptide(L)'
;MNKSISFSNQESLNEKSLYEALEYLIGLGLQCPLNGVVQYQCGAMHNRLGLEQEAIVYYEKAIELGLPQHLQEEAVNKLRSCIQNGKQLKIE
;
A
#
# COMPACT_ATOMS: atom_id res chain seq x y z
N MET A 1 5.69 -3.33 20.65
CA MET A 1 7.03 -3.03 20.12
C MET A 1 6.95 -1.69 19.41
N ASN A 2 7.37 -0.61 20.07
CA ASN A 2 7.42 0.71 19.44
C ASN A 2 8.76 0.83 18.71
N LYS A 3 8.75 0.70 17.37
CA LYS A 3 9.88 1.16 16.56
C LYS A 3 9.79 2.68 16.50
N SER A 4 10.54 3.35 17.38
CA SER A 4 10.81 4.77 17.25
C SER A 4 11.73 4.98 16.05
N ILE A 5 11.15 5.38 14.92
CA ILE A 5 11.87 5.72 13.71
C ILE A 5 12.22 7.20 13.78
N SER A 6 13.53 7.50 13.77
CA SER A 6 14.05 8.86 13.76
C SER A 6 14.20 9.31 12.31
N PHE A 7 13.56 10.42 11.96
CA PHE A 7 13.53 10.93 10.60
C PHE A 7 14.43 12.18 10.44
N SER A 8 15.26 12.24 9.38
CA SER A 8 16.17 13.36 9.07
C SER A 8 15.52 14.41 8.15
N ASN A 9 15.59 15.68 8.55
CA ASN A 9 14.72 16.85 8.31
C ASN A 9 14.13 17.21 6.91
N GLN A 10 14.40 16.53 5.79
CA GLN A 10 13.75 16.84 4.49
C GLN A 10 13.09 15.60 3.86
N GLU A 11 13.79 14.47 3.82
CA GLU A 11 13.24 13.16 3.43
C GLU A 11 12.22 12.65 4.49
N SER A 12 12.51 13.00 5.75
CA SER A 12 11.65 12.82 6.93
C SER A 12 10.22 13.28 6.80
N LEU A 13 10.00 14.46 6.22
CA LEU A 13 8.69 15.11 6.24
C LEU A 13 7.74 14.42 5.25
N ASN A 14 8.28 13.99 4.12
CA ASN A 14 7.55 13.23 3.12
C ASN A 14 7.25 11.81 3.64
N GLU A 15 8.21 11.16 4.29
CA GLU A 15 7.99 9.81 4.81
C GLU A 15 7.02 9.82 6.01
N LYS A 16 7.17 10.75 6.94
CA LYS A 16 6.26 10.90 8.07
C LYS A 16 4.82 11.15 7.63
N SER A 17 4.61 12.03 6.65
CA SER A 17 3.27 12.30 6.11
C SER A 17 2.66 11.10 5.39
N LEU A 18 3.50 10.26 4.75
CA LEU A 18 3.04 8.99 4.17
C LEU A 18 2.60 7.99 5.25
N TYR A 19 3.31 7.89 6.38
CA TYR A 19 2.88 7.04 7.49
C TYR A 19 1.59 7.53 8.16
N GLU A 20 1.44 8.84 8.37
CA GLU A 20 0.20 9.42 8.89
C GLU A 20 -0.98 9.17 7.95
N ALA A 21 -0.76 9.31 6.63
CA ALA A 21 -1.77 8.97 5.62
C ALA A 21 -2.10 7.47 5.62
N LEU A 22 -1.10 6.61 5.79
CA LEU A 22 -1.31 5.18 5.89
C LEU A 22 -2.13 4.81 7.14
N GLU A 23 -1.82 5.40 8.30
CA GLU A 23 -2.55 5.16 9.54
C GLU A 23 -4.03 5.56 9.40
N TYR A 24 -4.29 6.72 8.79
CA TYR A 24 -5.65 7.17 8.48
C TYR A 24 -6.38 6.19 7.54
N LEU A 25 -5.74 5.74 6.47
CA LEU A 25 -6.32 4.81 5.51
C LEU A 25 -6.59 3.42 6.11
N ILE A 26 -5.71 2.93 6.98
CA ILE A 26 -5.94 1.69 7.74
C ILE A 26 -7.18 1.87 8.63
N GLY A 27 -7.28 3.01 9.34
CA GLY A 27 -8.47 3.34 10.14
C GLY A 27 -9.76 3.32 9.31
N LEU A 28 -9.73 3.91 8.11
CA LEU A 28 -10.86 3.84 7.17
C LEU A 28 -11.12 2.41 6.68
N GLY A 29 -10.08 1.62 6.42
CA GLY A 29 -10.18 0.23 6.01
C GLY A 29 -10.84 -0.64 7.07
N LEU A 30 -10.64 -0.34 8.36
CA LEU A 30 -11.32 -1.02 9.46
C LEU A 30 -12.81 -0.69 9.54
N GLN A 31 -13.19 0.56 9.21
CA GLN A 31 -14.60 0.98 9.18
C GLN A 31 -15.33 0.49 7.92
N CYS A 32 -14.60 0.40 6.80
CA CYS A 32 -15.12 0.07 5.48
C CYS A 32 -14.33 -1.09 4.84
N PRO A 33 -14.30 -2.29 5.44
CA PRO A 33 -13.42 -3.39 4.99
C PRO A 33 -13.81 -3.97 3.63
N LEU A 34 -15.03 -3.71 3.16
CA LEU A 34 -15.56 -4.15 1.86
C LEU A 34 -15.50 -3.06 0.78
N ASN A 35 -14.92 -1.90 1.09
CA ASN A 35 -14.75 -0.85 0.09
C ASN A 35 -13.45 -1.08 -0.69
N GLY A 36 -13.57 -1.56 -1.93
CA GLY A 36 -12.42 -1.86 -2.80
C GLY A 36 -11.50 -0.65 -3.03
N VAL A 37 -12.05 0.57 -3.11
CA VAL A 37 -11.24 1.79 -3.29
C VAL A 37 -10.36 2.07 -2.07
N VAL A 38 -10.91 1.89 -0.86
CA VAL A 38 -10.14 2.05 0.39
C VAL A 38 -9.03 1.00 0.47
N GLN A 39 -9.31 -0.25 0.09
CA GLN A 39 -8.29 -1.31 0.03
C GLN A 39 -7.20 -0.96 -0.98
N TYR A 40 -7.56 -0.46 -2.17
CA TYR A 40 -6.59 -0.02 -3.17
C TYR A 40 -5.70 1.11 -2.66
N GLN A 41 -6.27 2.10 -1.97
CA GLN A 41 -5.52 3.21 -1.38
C GLN A 41 -4.55 2.75 -0.29
N CYS A 42 -4.96 1.79 0.55
CA CYS A 42 -4.07 1.15 1.50
C CYS A 42 -2.88 0.47 0.79
N GLY A 43 -3.16 -0.31 -0.26
CA GLY A 43 -2.11 -0.96 -1.06
C GLY A 43 -1.16 0.04 -1.71
N ALA A 44 -1.69 1.15 -2.23
CA ALA A 44 -0.89 2.22 -2.82
C ALA A 44 0.04 2.90 -1.82
N MET A 45 -0.38 3.12 -0.57
CA MET A 45 0.49 3.70 0.45
C MET A 45 1.58 2.74 0.90
N HIS A 46 1.25 1.45 1.13
CA HIS A 46 2.25 0.43 1.43
C HIS A 46 3.30 0.34 0.31
N ASN A 47 2.86 0.33 -0.95
CA ASN A 47 3.76 0.29 -2.10
C ASN A 47 4.70 1.53 -2.16
N ARG A 48 4.17 2.73 -1.89
CA ARG A 48 4.99 3.96 -1.83
C ARG A 48 6.01 3.94 -0.69
N LEU A 49 5.72 3.23 0.40
CA LEU A 49 6.62 3.03 1.53
C LEU A 49 7.59 1.84 1.34
N GLY A 50 7.57 1.19 0.17
CA GLY A 50 8.41 0.01 -0.11
C GLY A 50 7.95 -1.28 0.59
N LEU A 51 6.75 -1.28 1.17
CA LEU A 51 6.12 -2.42 1.85
C LEU A 51 5.36 -3.27 0.84
N GLU A 52 6.08 -3.90 -0.08
CA GLU A 52 5.49 -4.58 -1.23
C GLU A 52 4.62 -5.79 -0.85
N GLN A 53 4.98 -6.52 0.20
CA GLN A 53 4.22 -7.71 0.64
C GLN A 53 2.85 -7.32 1.18
N GLU A 54 2.79 -6.27 2.00
CA GLU A 54 1.56 -5.69 2.50
C GLU A 54 0.74 -5.10 1.34
N ALA A 55 1.39 -4.41 0.39
CA ALA A 55 0.72 -3.84 -0.77
C ALA A 55 0.00 -4.90 -1.62
N ILE A 56 0.62 -6.08 -1.82
CA ILE A 56 0.03 -7.20 -2.57
C ILE A 56 -1.32 -7.60 -1.98
N VAL A 57 -1.38 -7.84 -0.66
CA VAL A 57 -2.60 -8.27 0.03
C VAL A 57 -3.74 -7.27 -0.17
N TYR A 58 -3.42 -5.98 -0.06
CA TYR A 58 -4.41 -4.92 -0.24
C TYR A 58 -4.89 -4.78 -1.70
N TYR A 59 -3.99 -4.90 -2.68
CA TYR A 59 -4.37 -4.84 -4.09
C TYR A 59 -5.20 -6.05 -4.52
N GLU A 60 -4.86 -7.26 -4.08
CA GLU A 60 -5.66 -8.46 -4.33
C GLU A 60 -7.07 -8.30 -3.80
N LYS A 61 -7.21 -7.85 -2.55
CA LYS A 61 -8.50 -7.61 -1.91
C LYS A 61 -9.29 -6.50 -2.60
N ALA A 62 -8.64 -5.43 -3.04
CA ALA A 62 -9.28 -4.36 -3.80
C ALA A 62 -9.89 -4.86 -5.12
N ILE A 63 -9.13 -5.68 -5.84
CA ILE A 63 -9.57 -6.28 -7.11
C ILE A 63 -10.75 -7.24 -6.87
N GLU A 64 -10.69 -8.06 -5.82
CA GLU A 64 -11.75 -9.00 -5.45
C GLU A 64 -13.06 -8.29 -5.09
N LEU A 65 -12.98 -7.21 -4.30
CA LEU A 65 -14.15 -6.42 -3.88
C LEU A 65 -14.76 -5.56 -5.00
N GLY A 66 -14.08 -5.48 -6.14
CA GLY A 66 -14.47 -4.65 -7.26
C GLY A 66 -13.96 -3.22 -7.12
N LEU A 67 -13.43 -2.71 -8.23
CA LEU A 67 -12.97 -1.34 -8.37
C LEU A 67 -13.71 -0.65 -9.52
N PRO A 68 -13.83 0.68 -9.49
CA PRO A 68 -14.11 1.45 -10.69
C PRO A 68 -13.15 1.05 -11.81
N GLN A 69 -13.67 0.94 -13.03
CA GLN A 69 -12.92 0.41 -14.19
C GLN A 69 -11.53 1.07 -14.37
N HIS A 70 -11.44 2.39 -14.18
CA HIS A 70 -10.19 3.14 -14.31
C HIS A 70 -9.14 2.76 -13.25
N LEU A 71 -9.56 2.34 -12.04
CA LEU A 71 -8.66 1.88 -10.99
C LEU A 71 -8.32 0.40 -11.10
N GLN A 72 -9.16 -0.39 -11.76
CA GLN A 72 -8.95 -1.84 -11.86
C GLN A 72 -7.69 -2.16 -12.66
N GLU A 73 -7.51 -1.54 -13.82
CA GLU A 73 -6.31 -1.72 -14.64
C GLU A 73 -5.06 -1.22 -13.91
N GLU A 74 -5.16 -0.09 -13.22
CA GLU A 74 -4.06 0.45 -12.43
C GLU A 74 -3.67 -0.49 -11.27
N ALA A 75 -4.65 -0.99 -10.52
CA ALA A 75 -4.43 -1.92 -9.42
C ALA A 75 -3.72 -3.20 -9.88
N VAL A 76 -4.15 -3.77 -11.01
CA VAL A 76 -3.51 -4.97 -11.60
C VAL A 76 -2.05 -4.68 -11.99
N ASN A 77 -1.79 -3.52 -12.59
CA ASN A 77 -0.44 -3.14 -12.97
C ASN A 77 0.48 -2.92 -11.75
N LYS A 78 -0.03 -2.27 -10.70
CA LYS A 78 0.70 -2.09 -9.44
C LYS A 78 0.99 -3.42 -8.75
N LEU A 79 -0.01 -4.30 -8.65
CA LEU A 79 0.14 -5.65 -8.10
C LEU A 79 1.22 -6.43 -8.86
N ARG A 80 1.17 -6.42 -10.20
CA ARG A 80 2.18 -7.09 -11.04
C ARG A 80 3.59 -6.56 -10.74
N SER A 81 3.74 -5.25 -10.61
CA SER A 81 5.03 -4.62 -10.28
C SER A 81 5.54 -5.09 -8.92
N CYS A 82 4.71 -5.09 -7.87
CA CYS A 82 5.12 -5.55 -6.53
C CYS A 82 5.56 -7.03 -6.54
N ILE A 83 4.85 -7.89 -7.29
CA ILE A 83 5.23 -9.30 -7.40
C ILE A 83 6.56 -9.48 -8.16
N GLN A 84 6.79 -8.69 -9.22
CA GLN A 84 8.04 -8.77 -9.99
C GLN A 84 9.24 -8.29 -9.18
N ASN A 85 9.10 -7.18 -8.46
CA ASN A 85 10.15 -6.65 -7.58
C ASN A 85 10.47 -7.62 -6.43
N GLY A 86 9.45 -8.21 -5.80
CA GLY A 86 9.63 -9.22 -4.77
C GLY A 86 10.33 -10.51 -5.25
N LYS A 87 10.32 -10.81 -6.55
CA LYS A 87 11.09 -11.91 -7.15
C LYS A 87 12.56 -11.55 -7.39
N GLN A 88 12.88 -10.28 -7.60
CA GLN A 88 14.27 -9.82 -7.80
C GLN A 88 15.11 -9.85 -6.52
N LEU A 89 14.47 -9.86 -5.34
CA LEU A 89 15.13 -9.95 -4.03
C LEU A 89 15.43 -11.39 -3.57
N LYS A 90 15.03 -12.42 -4.35
CA LYS A 90 15.31 -13.84 -4.06
C LYS A 90 16.39 -14.43 -4.96
N ILE A 91 17.49 -13.70 -5.15
CA ILE A 91 18.69 -14.23 -5.79
C ILE A 91 19.76 -14.37 -4.70
N GLU A 92 19.78 -15.55 -4.08
CA GLU A 92 20.96 -16.13 -3.43
C GLU A 92 21.57 -17.18 -4.36
#